data_AF-A0A820KDH4-F1
#
_entry.id   AF-A0A820KDH4-F1
#
_cell.length_a   1.000
_cell.length_b   1.000
_cell.length_c   1.000
_cell.angle_alpha   90.00
_cell.angle_beta   90.00
_cell.angle_gamma   90.00
#
_symmetry.space_group_name_H-M   'P 1'
#
loop_
_entity.id
_entity.type
_entity.pdbx_description
1 polymer ?
#
loop_
_entity_poly.entity_id
_entity_poly.type
_entity_poly.pdbx_seq_one_letter_code
_entity_poly.pdbx_strand_id
1 'polypeptide(L)'
;MKILKEKKLKASICVKRKALPPIPAYSISTHKSQGQTLTKIVIDLNMPPGIVEVVPAYVSLSRVEQLTDLLILQDFNTSALQIKPFKGQIAELDRLAVVFEQTKQRCAQYFVQAHVRQVESFFTFITIK
;
A
#
# COMPACT_ATOMS: atom_id res chain seq x y z
N MET A 1 -6.89 31.07 54.60
CA MET A 1 -5.74 30.61 53.78
C MET A 1 -6.23 29.55 52.81
N LYS A 2 -6.17 29.79 51.49
CA LYS A 2 -6.52 28.77 50.48
C LYS A 2 -5.25 28.07 50.03
N ILE A 3 -5.20 26.75 50.21
CA ILE A 3 -4.11 25.89 49.76
C ILE A 3 -4.20 25.78 48.24
N LEU A 4 -3.21 26.33 47.52
CA LEU A 4 -3.08 26.17 46.08
C LEU A 4 -2.67 24.72 45.80
N LYS A 5 -3.60 23.93 45.23
CA LYS A 5 -3.29 22.59 44.70
C LYS A 5 -2.33 22.75 43.53
N GLU A 6 -1.11 22.22 43.67
CA GLU A 6 -0.16 22.11 42.57
C GLU A 6 -0.74 21.26 41.44
N LYS A 7 -0.98 21.90 40.29
CA LYS A 7 -1.32 21.20 39.05
C LYS A 7 -0.05 20.53 38.53
N LYS A 8 -0.01 19.19 38.60
CA LYS A 8 1.05 18.36 38.01
C LYS A 8 1.05 18.55 36.49
N LEU A 9 1.92 19.42 35.96
CA LEU A 9 2.07 19.62 34.52
C LEU A 9 2.62 18.33 33.88
N LYS A 10 1.90 17.81 32.89
CA LYS A 10 2.29 16.63 32.12
C LYS A 10 3.55 17.01 31.32
N ALA A 11 4.69 16.41 31.64
CA ALA A 11 5.95 16.71 30.96
C ALA A 11 5.83 16.35 29.47
N SER A 12 5.75 17.35 28.59
CA SER A 12 5.82 17.16 27.15
C SER A 12 7.28 17.10 26.74
N ILE A 13 7.78 15.93 26.35
CA ILE A 13 9.15 15.79 25.85
C ILE A 13 9.19 16.36 24.42
N CYS A 14 9.96 17.43 24.22
CA CYS A 14 10.22 18.01 22.91
C CYS A 14 11.65 17.65 22.48
N VAL A 15 11.80 16.83 21.45
CA VAL A 15 13.10 16.48 20.86
C VAL A 15 13.23 17.19 19.51
N LYS A 16 14.30 17.94 19.34
CA LYS A 16 14.64 18.59 18.06
C LYS A 16 15.83 17.87 17.43
N ARG A 17 15.74 17.55 16.13
CA ARG A 17 16.82 16.95 15.36
C ARG A 17 17.25 17.91 14.25
N LYS A 18 18.54 18.26 14.20
CA LYS A 18 19.15 18.98 13.07
C LYS A 18 20.00 18.00 12.29
N ALA A 19 19.63 17.74 11.04
CA ALA A 19 20.35 16.86 10.14
C ALA A 19 20.23 17.40 8.71
N LEU A 20 21.18 17.04 7.84
CA LEU A 20 20.97 17.21 6.41
C LEU A 20 19.82 16.28 5.98
N PRO A 21 18.91 16.72 5.08
CA PRO A 21 17.78 15.92 4.64
C PRO A 21 18.04 14.88 3.52
N PRO A 22 19.27 14.56 3.04
CA PRO A 22 19.45 13.43 2.14
C PRO A 22 19.61 12.12 2.93
N ILE A 23 18.96 11.07 2.43
CA ILE A 23 19.19 9.68 2.83
C ILE A 23 19.72 8.91 1.62
N PRO A 24 20.60 7.90 1.79
CA PRO A 24 20.92 6.97 0.72
C PRO A 24 19.62 6.33 0.19
N ALA A 25 19.47 6.31 -1.14
CA ALA A 25 18.24 5.85 -1.80
C ALA A 25 18.45 4.63 -2.71
N TYR A 26 19.64 4.01 -2.66
CA TYR A 26 19.92 2.78 -3.42
C TYR A 26 19.06 1.59 -2.96
N SER A 27 18.67 1.57 -1.68
CA SER A 27 17.71 0.64 -1.13
C SER A 27 16.69 1.41 -0.29
N ILE A 28 15.42 1.03 -0.43
CA ILE A 28 14.33 1.61 0.32
C ILE A 28 13.46 0.48 0.86
N SER A 29 12.87 0.69 2.03
CA SER A 29 11.88 -0.25 2.54
C SER A 29 10.62 -0.22 1.69
N THR A 30 9.90 -1.35 1.66
CA THR A 30 8.60 -1.45 0.99
C THR A 30 7.64 -0.34 1.40
N HIS A 31 7.53 -0.04 2.70
CA HIS A 31 6.70 1.06 3.18
C HIS A 31 7.10 2.44 2.62
N LYS A 32 8.40 2.71 2.45
CA LYS A 32 8.86 3.97 1.85
C LYS A 32 8.61 4.03 0.34
N SER A 33 8.60 2.89 -0.34
CA SER A 33 8.31 2.79 -1.77
C SER A 33 6.83 3.01 -2.12
N GLN A 34 5.93 2.97 -1.13
CA GLN A 34 4.49 3.10 -1.37
C GLN A 34 4.15 4.43 -2.06
N GLY A 35 3.41 4.34 -3.17
CA GLY A 35 3.04 5.50 -3.97
C GLY A 35 4.11 5.97 -4.95
N GLN A 36 5.27 5.32 -5.02
CA GLN A 36 6.30 5.60 -6.02
C GLN A 36 6.14 4.67 -7.23
N THR A 37 6.46 5.19 -8.43
CA THR A 37 6.69 4.37 -9.62
C THR A 37 8.20 4.31 -9.85
N LEU A 38 8.75 3.09 -9.88
CA LEU A 38 10.18 2.84 -9.97
C LEU A 38 10.48 2.17 -11.31
N THR A 39 11.51 2.65 -12.01
CA THR A 39 11.79 2.22 -13.38
C THR A 39 12.34 0.80 -13.47
N LYS A 40 13.25 0.40 -12.57
CA LYS A 40 13.83 -0.94 -12.48
C LYS A 40 14.13 -1.25 -11.04
N ILE A 41 13.66 -2.40 -10.53
CA ILE A 41 13.83 -2.75 -9.13
C ILE A 41 14.30 -4.19 -8.96
N VAL A 42 15.09 -4.38 -7.91
CA VAL A 42 15.38 -5.70 -7.36
C VAL A 42 14.63 -5.81 -6.04
N ILE A 43 13.81 -6.85 -5.89
CA ILE A 43 13.04 -7.08 -4.67
C ILE A 43 13.48 -8.38 -4.02
N ASP A 44 13.54 -8.36 -2.69
CA ASP A 44 13.66 -9.56 -1.89
C ASP A 44 12.29 -9.87 -1.28
N LEU A 45 11.73 -11.03 -1.65
CA LEU A 45 10.45 -11.52 -1.14
C LEU A 45 10.62 -12.58 -0.05
N ASN A 46 11.84 -12.97 0.27
CA ASN A 46 12.13 -13.88 1.37
C ASN A 46 12.15 -13.12 2.70
N MET A 47 10.95 -12.72 3.13
CA MET A 47 10.77 -12.07 4.41
C MET A 47 11.17 -13.04 5.54
N PRO A 48 11.84 -12.56 6.61
CA PRO A 48 12.27 -13.40 7.73
C PRO A 48 11.10 -14.22 8.32
N PRO A 49 11.37 -15.39 8.92
CA PRO A 49 10.34 -16.31 9.39
C PRO A 49 9.37 -15.60 10.35
N GLY A 50 8.10 -15.54 9.95
CA GLY A 50 7.02 -14.80 10.60
C GLY A 50 5.75 -14.85 9.74
N ILE A 51 4.71 -14.11 10.12
CA ILE A 51 3.53 -13.93 9.26
C ILE A 51 4.02 -13.15 8.03
N VAL A 52 4.11 -13.81 6.89
CA VAL A 52 4.37 -13.10 5.64
C VAL A 52 3.16 -12.22 5.37
N GLU A 53 3.31 -10.93 5.61
CA GLU A 53 2.29 -9.96 5.24
C GLU A 53 2.29 -9.84 3.71
N VAL A 54 1.22 -10.31 3.06
CA VAL A 54 1.00 -10.15 1.60
C VAL A 54 1.08 -8.69 1.17
N VAL A 55 0.70 -7.78 2.06
CA VAL A 55 0.59 -6.35 1.77
C VAL A 55 1.95 -5.77 1.34
N PRO A 56 3.06 -5.95 2.09
CA PRO A 56 4.39 -5.64 1.61
C PRO A 56 4.76 -6.25 0.25
N ALA A 57 4.48 -7.53 0.03
CA ALA A 57 4.82 -8.18 -1.24
C ALA A 57 4.10 -7.50 -2.43
N TYR A 58 2.79 -7.26 -2.30
CA TYR A 58 2.01 -6.55 -3.31
C TYR A 58 2.51 -5.11 -3.53
N VAL A 59 2.81 -4.39 -2.44
CA VAL A 59 3.32 -3.01 -2.55
C VAL A 59 4.60 -2.98 -3.36
N SER A 60 5.58 -3.85 -3.06
CA SER A 60 6.84 -3.92 -3.79
C SER A 60 6.64 -4.29 -5.27
N LEU A 61 5.79 -5.28 -5.56
CA LEU A 61 5.52 -5.75 -6.93
C LEU A 61 4.81 -4.69 -7.78
N SER A 62 3.95 -3.88 -7.18
CA SER A 62 3.17 -2.85 -7.88
C SER A 62 3.94 -1.54 -8.12
N ARG A 63 5.25 -1.48 -7.83
CA ARG A 63 6.06 -0.27 -8.07
C ARG A 63 6.57 -0.16 -9.51
N VAL A 64 6.61 -1.27 -10.26
CA VAL A 64 7.04 -1.30 -11.66
C VAL A 64 5.86 -1.31 -12.61
N GLU A 65 6.07 -0.79 -13.82
CA GLU A 65 5.06 -0.81 -14.88
C GLU A 65 5.10 -2.10 -15.73
N GLN A 66 6.28 -2.72 -15.85
CA GLN A 66 6.50 -3.91 -16.67
C GLN A 66 7.23 -4.99 -15.87
N LEU A 67 6.92 -6.26 -16.18
CA LEU A 67 7.57 -7.40 -15.54
C LEU A 67 9.07 -7.50 -15.88
N THR A 68 9.48 -7.02 -17.06
CA THR A 68 10.89 -7.00 -17.50
C THR A 68 11.78 -6.09 -16.65
N ASP A 69 11.16 -5.17 -15.90
CA ASP A 69 11.84 -4.22 -15.03
C ASP A 69 11.91 -4.69 -13.56
N LEU A 70 11.41 -5.90 -13.29
CA LEU A 70 11.39 -6.54 -11.98
C LEU A 70 12.38 -7.69 -11.93
N LEU A 71 13.29 -7.68 -10.96
CA LEU A 71 14.09 -8.83 -10.59
C LEU A 71 13.75 -9.27 -9.16
N ILE A 72 13.43 -10.55 -8.99
CA ILE A 72 13.26 -11.16 -7.67
C ILE A 72 14.61 -11.77 -7.28
N LEU A 73 15.16 -11.32 -6.15
CA LEU A 73 16.53 -11.65 -5.73
C LEU A 73 16.71 -13.14 -5.46
N GLN A 74 15.68 -13.80 -4.93
CA GLN A 74 15.71 -15.21 -4.55
C GLN A 74 14.33 -15.86 -4.63
N ASP A 75 14.32 -17.18 -4.72
CA ASP A 75 13.09 -17.96 -4.69
C ASP A 75 12.31 -17.70 -3.40
N PHE A 76 10.98 -17.65 -3.53
CA PHE A 76 10.04 -17.42 -2.43
C PHE A 76 8.87 -18.41 -2.53
N ASN A 77 8.23 -18.68 -1.40
CA ASN A 77 7.06 -19.55 -1.37
C ASN A 77 5.82 -18.80 -1.87
N THR A 78 5.19 -19.29 -2.94
CA THR A 78 4.00 -18.64 -3.55
C THR A 78 2.78 -18.60 -2.62
N SER A 79 2.70 -19.49 -1.63
CA SER A 79 1.66 -19.41 -0.58
C SER A 79 1.70 -18.08 0.18
N ALA A 80 2.87 -17.42 0.23
CA ALA A 80 3.03 -16.10 0.80
C ALA A 80 2.26 -15.00 0.06
N LEU A 81 1.79 -15.24 -1.17
CA LEU A 81 0.95 -14.32 -1.95
C LEU A 81 -0.54 -14.69 -1.88
N GLN A 82 -0.87 -15.88 -1.36
CA GLN A 82 -2.22 -16.43 -1.35
C GLN A 82 -2.89 -16.15 0.01
N ILE A 83 -3.39 -14.92 0.20
CA ILE A 83 -4.21 -14.59 1.37
C ILE A 83 -5.67 -14.42 0.96
N LYS A 84 -6.55 -15.10 1.70
CA LYS A 84 -7.99 -14.91 1.61
C LYS A 84 -8.35 -13.54 2.20
N PRO A 85 -9.08 -12.67 1.47
CA PRO A 85 -9.52 -11.39 2.00
C PRO A 85 -10.39 -11.58 3.24
N PHE A 86 -10.23 -10.68 4.22
CA PHE A 86 -11.04 -10.74 5.44
C PHE A 86 -12.49 -10.32 5.13
N LYS A 87 -13.47 -10.80 5.93
CA LYS A 87 -14.90 -10.50 5.73
C LYS A 87 -15.20 -9.00 5.58
N GLY A 88 -14.53 -8.16 6.38
CA GLY A 88 -14.67 -6.70 6.29
C GLY A 88 -14.13 -6.09 4.99
N GLN A 89 -13.07 -6.66 4.42
CA GLN A 89 -12.54 -6.22 3.12
C GLN A 89 -13.50 -6.58 1.98
N ILE A 90 -14.09 -7.78 2.03
CA ILE A 90 -15.10 -8.22 1.07
C ILE A 90 -16.33 -7.31 1.14
N ALA A 91 -16.85 -7.07 2.36
CA ALA A 91 -17.99 -6.17 2.55
C ALA A 91 -17.72 -4.74 2.05
N GLU A 92 -16.49 -4.25 2.21
CA GLU A 92 -16.12 -2.94 1.67
C GLU A 92 -16.01 -2.95 0.15
N LEU A 93 -15.48 -4.01 -0.47
CA LEU A 93 -15.47 -4.16 -1.93
C LEU A 93 -16.90 -4.18 -2.49
N ASP A 94 -17.81 -4.93 -1.86
CA ASP A 94 -19.23 -4.98 -2.25
C ASP A 94 -19.88 -3.59 -2.13
N ARG A 95 -19.60 -2.86 -1.04
CA ARG A 95 -20.08 -1.49 -0.84
C ARG A 95 -19.52 -0.55 -1.92
N LEU A 96 -18.24 -0.67 -2.27
CA LEU A 96 -17.61 0.15 -3.30
C LEU A 96 -18.21 -0.10 -4.68
N ALA A 97 -18.59 -1.33 -5.01
CA ALA A 97 -19.27 -1.66 -6.26
C ALA A 97 -20.64 -0.95 -6.37
N VAL A 98 -21.41 -0.92 -5.27
CA VAL A 98 -22.69 -0.18 -5.24
C VAL A 98 -22.45 1.32 -5.40
N VAL A 99 -21.46 1.88 -4.70
CA VAL A 99 -21.10 3.30 -4.80
C VAL A 99 -20.63 3.66 -6.21
N PHE A 100 -19.91 2.76 -6.89
CA PHE A 100 -19.46 2.95 -8.27
C PHE A 100 -20.65 3.10 -9.22
N GLU A 101 -21.64 2.20 -9.16
CA GLU A 101 -22.84 2.28 -10.01
C GLU A 101 -23.67 3.54 -9.73
N GLN A 102 -23.83 3.92 -8.46
CA GLN A 102 -24.50 5.18 -8.09
C GLN A 102 -23.75 6.40 -8.64
N THR A 103 -22.42 6.38 -8.58
CA THR A 103 -21.57 7.45 -9.11
C THR A 103 -21.67 7.54 -10.62
N LYS A 104 -21.70 6.39 -11.31
CA LYS A 104 -21.86 6.30 -12.76
C LYS A 104 -23.20 6.89 -13.22
N GLN A 105 -24.29 6.63 -12.48
CA GLN A 105 -25.60 7.22 -12.75
C GLN A 105 -25.59 8.74 -12.49
N ARG A 106 -25.07 9.18 -11.34
CA ARG A 106 -25.03 10.60 -10.95
C ARG A 106 -24.17 11.45 -11.90
N CYS A 107 -23.07 10.89 -12.36
CA CYS A 107 -22.09 11.57 -13.20
C CYS A 107 -22.16 11.11 -14.65
N ALA A 108 -23.31 10.60 -15.11
CA ALA A 108 -23.46 9.96 -16.43
C ALA A 108 -22.88 10.80 -17.59
N GLN A 109 -23.06 12.12 -17.54
CA GLN A 109 -22.52 13.08 -18.51
C GLN A 109 -20.99 13.00 -18.71
N TYR A 110 -20.22 12.59 -17.70
CA TYR A 110 -18.75 12.46 -17.76
C TYR A 110 -18.28 11.08 -18.20
N PHE A 111 -19.15 10.05 -18.14
CA PHE A 111 -18.82 8.68 -18.53
C PHE A 111 -18.98 8.43 -20.05
N VAL A 112 -19.61 9.34 -20.80
CA VAL A 112 -19.81 9.22 -22.25
C VAL A 112 -18.55 9.59 -23.06
N GLN A 113 -17.60 10.32 -22.46
CA GLN A 113 -16.39 10.81 -23.14
C GLN A 113 -15.08 10.16 -22.67
N ALA A 114 -15.09 9.38 -21.60
CA ALA A 114 -13.89 8.72 -21.12
C ALA A 114 -13.69 7.41 -21.91
N HIS A 115 -12.73 7.40 -22.84
CA HIS A 115 -12.04 6.17 -23.23
C HIS A 115 -11.39 5.62 -21.96
N VAL A 116 -12.10 4.74 -21.26
CA VAL A 116 -11.65 4.11 -20.02
C VAL A 116 -10.41 3.28 -20.36
N ARG A 117 -9.23 3.86 -20.18
CA ARG A 117 -7.96 3.13 -20.17
C ARG A 117 -7.97 2.23 -18.94
N GLN A 118 -8.55 1.04 -19.14
CA GLN A 118 -8.09 -0.26 -18.66
C GLN A 118 -7.32 -0.22 -17.32
N VAL A 119 -8.06 -0.11 -16.21
CA VAL A 119 -7.54 -0.44 -14.86
C VAL A 119 -7.89 -1.90 -14.50
N GLU A 120 -8.57 -2.63 -15.37
CA GLU A 120 -9.07 -3.99 -15.10
C GLU A 120 -8.02 -5.09 -15.22
N SER A 121 -6.82 -4.82 -15.78
CA SER A 121 -5.88 -5.89 -16.12
C SER A 121 -5.08 -6.46 -14.93
N PHE A 122 -5.14 -5.87 -13.74
CA PHE A 122 -4.34 -6.33 -12.59
C PHE A 122 -5.12 -7.14 -11.55
N PHE A 123 -6.44 -6.97 -11.44
CA PHE A 123 -7.23 -7.73 -10.46
C PHE A 123 -7.51 -9.17 -10.88
N THR A 124 -7.46 -9.48 -12.18
CA THR A 124 -7.62 -10.85 -12.69
C THR A 124 -6.48 -11.79 -12.27
N PHE A 125 -5.31 -11.26 -11.86
CA PHE A 125 -4.19 -12.10 -11.40
C PHE A 125 -4.35 -12.67 -9.98
N ILE A 126 -5.27 -12.14 -9.16
CA ILE A 126 -5.51 -12.66 -7.79
C ILE A 126 -6.69 -13.66 -7.78
N THR A 127 -7.30 -13.96 -8.93
CA THR A 127 -8.37 -14.96 -9.03
C THR A 127 -8.24 -15.80 -10.29
N ILE A 128 -7.17 -16.59 -10.42
CA ILE A 128 -7.19 -17.76 -11.31
C ILE A 128 -6.43 -18.93 -10.65
N LYS A 129 -7.26 -19.89 -10.20
CA LYS A 129 -7.03 -21.30 -9.79
C LYS A 129 -6.22 -21.60 -8.52
#